data_AF-A0A4Q9BAJ6-F1
#
_entry.id   AF-A0A4Q9BAJ6-F1
#
_cell.length_a   1.000
_cell.length_b   1.000
_cell.length_c   1.000
_cell.angle_alpha   90.00
_cell.angle_beta   90.00
_cell.angle_gamma   90.00
#
_symmetry.space_group_name_H-M   'P 1'
#
loop_
_entity.id
_entity.type
_entity.pdbx_description
1 polymer ?
#
loop_
_entity_poly.entity_id
_entity_poly.type
_entity_poly.pdbx_seq_one_letter_code
_entity_poly.pdbx_strand_id
1 'polypeptide(L)'
;MKKYIALSLLLLGCSQAEEKLSEELQAKVLGLHDVLMPKTEQLVSLKTKLDSLSTGADSTHVRKLISSLDKADKSMMDWMHQFSIDSLGKMDVNTKVIYLKNQYTQLTELQQLTDSTLHAAQKYRP
;
A
#
# COMPACT_ATOMS: atom_id res chain seq x y z
N MET A 1 -45.32 -19.83 36.47
CA MET A 1 -43.97 -19.62 37.03
C MET A 1 -43.10 -18.98 35.96
N LYS A 2 -42.41 -17.90 36.35
CA LYS A 2 -41.41 -17.04 35.67
C LYS A 2 -40.89 -17.59 34.32
N LYS A 3 -41.29 -17.05 33.17
CA LYS A 3 -40.77 -15.86 32.44
C LYS A 3 -39.25 -15.87 32.17
N TYR A 4 -38.94 -15.83 30.87
CA TYR A 4 -37.70 -15.44 30.17
C TYR A 4 -36.68 -16.55 29.84
N ILE A 5 -36.94 -17.23 28.72
CA ILE A 5 -35.89 -17.79 27.84
C ILE A 5 -35.82 -16.86 26.62
N ALA A 6 -34.61 -16.71 26.07
CA ALA A 6 -34.23 -16.00 24.83
C ALA A 6 -33.69 -14.58 25.01
N LEU A 7 -32.40 -14.48 25.35
CA LEU A 7 -31.55 -13.35 24.96
C LEU A 7 -30.09 -13.81 24.77
N SER A 8 -29.85 -14.71 23.81
CA SER A 8 -28.50 -15.24 23.54
C SER A 8 -28.12 -15.31 22.05
N LEU A 9 -28.90 -14.69 21.15
CA LEU A 9 -28.67 -14.78 19.69
C LEU A 9 -27.94 -13.57 19.07
N LEU A 10 -27.51 -12.57 19.86
CA LEU A 10 -26.92 -11.33 19.34
C LEU A 10 -25.40 -11.36 19.14
N LEU A 11 -24.69 -12.37 19.66
CA LEU A 11 -23.21 -12.40 19.61
C LEU A 11 -22.63 -13.03 18.34
N LEU A 12 -23.40 -13.86 17.62
CA LEU A 12 -22.92 -14.53 16.39
C LEU A 12 -22.94 -13.62 15.15
N GLY A 13 -23.81 -12.60 15.12
CA GLY A 13 -23.91 -11.68 13.99
C GLY A 13 -22.74 -10.70 13.88
N CYS A 14 -22.13 -10.32 15.01
CA CYS A 14 -21.06 -9.34 15.05
C CYS A 14 -19.73 -9.91 14.51
N SER A 15 -19.37 -11.14 14.91
CA SER A 15 -18.14 -11.80 14.43
C SER A 15 -18.18 -12.10 12.93
N GLN A 16 -19.34 -12.50 12.40
CA GLN A 16 -19.49 -12.78 10.97
C GLN A 16 -19.32 -11.51 10.11
N ALA A 17 -19.80 -10.36 10.59
CA ALA A 17 -19.64 -9.07 9.92
C ALA A 17 -18.18 -8.59 9.95
N GLU A 18 -17.50 -8.77 11.07
CA GLU A 18 -16.09 -8.41 11.24
C GLU A 18 -15.17 -9.28 10.35
N GLU A 19 -15.42 -10.58 10.22
CA GLU A 19 -14.62 -11.45 9.34
C GLU A 19 -14.81 -11.06 7.88
N LYS A 20 -16.05 -10.83 7.44
CA LYS A 20 -16.33 -10.34 6.08
C LYS A 20 -15.63 -9.00 5.80
N LEU A 21 -15.69 -8.07 6.74
CA LEU A 21 -14.97 -6.80 6.63
C LEU A 21 -13.46 -7.01 6.49
N SER A 22 -12.90 -7.96 7.24
CA SER A 22 -11.48 -8.29 7.13
C SER A 22 -11.11 -8.86 5.77
N GLU A 23 -11.92 -9.76 5.20
CA GLU A 23 -11.68 -10.32 3.87
C GLU A 23 -11.72 -9.23 2.80
N GLU A 24 -12.71 -8.33 2.87
CA GLU A 24 -12.82 -7.18 1.96
C GLU A 24 -11.61 -6.23 2.06
N LEU A 25 -11.14 -5.97 3.27
CA LEU A 25 -9.95 -5.14 3.49
C LEU A 25 -8.68 -5.82 2.98
N GLN A 26 -8.53 -7.12 3.20
CA GLN A 26 -7.40 -7.89 2.67
C GLN A 26 -7.38 -7.83 1.14
N ALA A 27 -8.53 -8.04 0.49
CA ALA A 27 -8.64 -7.93 -0.96
C ALA A 27 -8.28 -6.52 -1.47
N LYS A 28 -8.69 -5.47 -0.75
CA LYS A 28 -8.33 -4.07 -1.09
C LYS A 28 -6.83 -3.82 -0.97
N VAL A 29 -6.19 -4.31 0.09
CA VAL A 29 -4.74 -4.18 0.29
C VAL A 29 -3.98 -4.86 -0.83
N LEU A 30 -4.30 -6.13 -1.12
CA LEU A 30 -3.63 -6.90 -2.17
C LEU A 30 -3.89 -6.32 -3.57
N GLY A 31 -5.12 -5.90 -3.85
CA GLY A 31 -5.45 -5.25 -5.12
C GLY A 31 -4.68 -3.95 -5.33
N LEU A 32 -4.47 -3.16 -4.26
CA LEU A 32 -3.67 -1.94 -4.36
C LEU A 32 -2.17 -2.24 -4.53
N HIS A 33 -1.65 -3.27 -3.86
CA HIS A 33 -0.30 -3.80 -4.10
C HIS A 33 -0.12 -4.15 -5.59
N ASP A 34 -1.03 -4.93 -6.17
CA ASP A 34 -0.92 -5.39 -7.56
C ASP A 34 -0.99 -4.23 -8.56
N VAL A 35 -1.76 -3.18 -8.26
CA VAL A 35 -1.82 -1.94 -9.06
C VAL A 35 -0.52 -1.14 -8.95
N LEU A 36 0.13 -1.15 -7.78
CA LEU A 36 1.35 -0.39 -7.54
C LEU A 36 2.58 -1.06 -8.14
N MET A 37 2.68 -2.39 -8.11
CA MET A 37 3.82 -3.14 -8.63
C MET A 37 4.31 -2.70 -10.04
N PRO A 38 3.47 -2.63 -11.09
CA PRO A 38 3.91 -2.18 -12.40
C PRO A 38 4.26 -0.69 -12.47
N LYS A 39 3.77 0.13 -11.52
CA LYS A 39 4.17 1.55 -11.40
C LYS A 39 5.55 1.65 -10.76
N THR A 40 5.86 0.82 -9.78
CA THR A 40 7.18 0.76 -9.15
C THR A 40 8.26 0.35 -10.16
N GLU A 41 7.98 -0.64 -11.02
CA GLU A 41 8.87 -1.01 -12.12
C GLU A 41 9.14 0.17 -13.08
N GLN A 42 8.12 1.00 -13.34
CA GLN A 42 8.29 2.21 -14.14
C GLN A 42 9.21 3.25 -13.47
N LEU A 43 9.19 3.36 -12.12
CA LEU A 43 10.11 4.24 -11.40
C LEU A 43 11.56 3.87 -11.69
N VAL A 44 11.88 2.57 -11.59
CA VAL A 44 13.22 2.03 -11.87
C VAL A 44 13.62 2.31 -13.31
N SER A 45 12.72 2.05 -14.27
CA SER A 45 12.98 2.33 -15.70
C SER A 45 13.27 3.81 -15.97
N LEU A 46 12.50 4.72 -15.38
CA LEU A 46 12.70 6.17 -15.53
C LEU A 46 13.98 6.63 -14.86
N LYS A 47 14.32 6.08 -13.68
CA LYS A 47 15.57 6.36 -12.99
C LYS A 47 16.76 6.06 -13.90
N THR A 48 16.81 4.86 -14.50
CA THR A 48 17.91 4.48 -15.41
C THR A 48 18.04 5.45 -16.59
N LYS A 49 16.92 5.92 -17.15
CA LYS A 49 16.95 6.91 -18.23
C LYS A 49 17.53 8.25 -17.77
N LEU A 50 17.06 8.75 -16.63
CA LEU A 50 17.51 10.03 -16.06
C LEU A 50 18.96 9.99 -15.60
N ASP A 51 19.46 8.84 -15.14
CA ASP A 51 20.84 8.69 -14.67
C ASP A 51 21.86 9.06 -15.76
N SER A 52 21.56 8.76 -17.02
CA SER A 52 22.39 9.16 -18.17
C SER A 52 22.52 10.67 -18.37
N LEU A 53 21.60 11.47 -17.80
CA LEU A 53 21.55 12.93 -17.89
C LEU A 53 22.10 13.62 -16.63
N SER A 54 22.52 12.83 -15.63
CA SER A 54 22.89 13.31 -14.28
C SER A 54 24.24 14.05 -14.22
N THR A 55 24.93 14.21 -15.35
CA THR A 55 26.20 14.94 -15.48
C THR A 55 26.10 16.19 -16.35
N GLY A 56 24.92 16.48 -16.94
CA GLY A 56 24.70 17.62 -17.81
C GLY A 56 24.43 18.96 -17.09
N ALA A 57 24.10 20.00 -17.87
CA ALA A 57 23.81 21.34 -17.37
C ALA A 57 22.67 21.36 -16.34
N ASP A 58 21.70 20.47 -16.48
CA ASP A 58 20.55 20.35 -15.58
C ASP A 58 20.68 19.22 -14.54
N SER A 59 21.92 18.78 -14.31
CA SER A 59 22.21 17.63 -13.45
C SER A 59 21.63 17.73 -12.03
N THR A 60 21.46 18.94 -11.48
CA THR A 60 20.86 19.14 -10.16
C THR A 60 19.37 18.81 -10.14
N HIS A 61 18.61 19.19 -11.17
CA HIS A 61 17.19 18.85 -11.25
C HIS A 61 17.01 17.35 -11.50
N VAL A 62 17.81 16.80 -12.44
CA VAL A 62 17.85 15.35 -12.72
C VAL A 62 18.14 14.52 -11.48
N ARG A 63 19.15 14.88 -10.68
CA ARG A 63 19.48 14.19 -9.42
C ARG A 63 18.33 14.23 -8.41
N LYS A 64 17.56 15.33 -8.35
CA LYS A 64 16.37 15.42 -7.47
C LYS A 64 15.29 14.45 -7.94
N LEU A 65 15.01 14.38 -9.24
CA LEU A 65 14.06 13.42 -9.80
C LEU A 65 14.48 11.98 -9.52
N ILE A 66 15.76 11.64 -9.72
CA ILE A 66 16.32 10.33 -9.39
C ILE A 66 16.11 9.99 -7.91
N SER A 67 16.41 10.93 -7.01
CA SER A 67 16.20 10.72 -5.57
C SER A 67 14.72 10.51 -5.21
N SER A 68 13.79 11.20 -5.88
CA SER A 68 12.36 10.97 -5.69
C SER A 68 11.91 9.60 -6.20
N LEU A 69 12.40 9.18 -7.37
CA LEU A 69 12.14 7.84 -7.93
C LEU A 69 12.63 6.74 -6.98
N ASP A 70 13.85 6.87 -6.46
CA ASP A 70 14.42 5.93 -5.49
C ASP A 70 13.64 5.87 -4.19
N LYS A 71 13.18 7.03 -3.69
CA LYS A 71 12.38 7.08 -2.47
C LYS A 71 11.07 6.31 -2.65
N ALA A 72 10.37 6.52 -3.75
CA ALA A 72 9.10 5.87 -4.03
C ALA A 72 9.27 4.34 -4.21
N ASP A 73 10.31 3.91 -4.93
CA ASP A 73 10.63 2.49 -5.09
C ASP A 73 10.96 1.83 -3.76
N LYS A 74 11.84 2.45 -2.97
CA LYS A 74 12.20 1.96 -1.64
C LYS A 74 11.00 1.86 -0.71
N SER A 75 10.08 2.84 -0.74
CA SER A 75 8.87 2.79 0.08
C SER A 75 8.02 1.55 -0.22
N MET A 76 7.94 1.11 -1.49
CA MET A 76 7.20 -0.10 -1.85
C MET A 76 7.90 -1.35 -1.35
N MET A 77 9.22 -1.42 -1.50
CA MET A 77 10.01 -2.54 -0.99
C MET A 77 9.94 -2.63 0.54
N ASP A 78 10.05 -1.50 1.23
CA ASP A 78 9.94 -1.45 2.69
C ASP A 78 8.54 -1.89 3.15
N TRP A 79 7.47 -1.47 2.45
CA TRP A 79 6.12 -1.95 2.72
C TRP A 79 5.98 -3.46 2.51
N MET A 80 6.48 -3.99 1.39
CA MET A 80 6.43 -5.43 1.09
C MET A 80 7.18 -6.27 2.12
N HIS A 81 8.30 -5.77 2.66
CA HIS A 81 9.03 -6.46 3.73
C HIS A 81 8.29 -6.44 5.07
N GLN A 82 7.49 -5.41 5.34
CA GLN A 82 6.74 -5.25 6.58
C GLN A 82 5.36 -5.94 6.56
N PHE A 83 4.76 -6.03 5.38
CA PHE A 83 3.46 -6.67 5.22
C PHE A 83 3.59 -8.20 5.33
N SER A 84 2.79 -8.80 6.21
CA SER A 84 2.81 -10.25 6.45
C SER A 84 1.43 -10.86 6.32
N ILE A 85 1.17 -11.53 5.19
CA ILE A 85 -0.07 -12.27 4.94
C ILE A 85 -0.21 -13.42 5.94
N ASP A 86 0.87 -14.16 6.21
CA ASP A 86 0.86 -15.32 7.12
C ASP A 86 0.49 -14.95 8.56
N SER A 87 0.73 -13.69 8.95
CA SER A 87 0.36 -13.20 10.28
C SER A 87 -1.15 -13.02 10.43
N LEU A 88 -1.90 -12.80 9.34
CA LEU A 88 -3.34 -12.53 9.39
C LEU A 88 -4.13 -13.71 9.97
N GLY A 89 -3.74 -14.95 9.64
CA GLY A 89 -4.38 -16.17 10.15
C GLY A 89 -4.17 -16.41 11.64
N LYS A 90 -3.22 -15.68 12.26
CA LYS A 90 -2.89 -15.78 13.70
C LYS A 90 -3.52 -14.65 14.54
N MET A 91 -4.12 -13.64 13.89
CA MET A 91 -4.76 -12.52 14.56
C MET A 91 -6.23 -12.81 14.82
N ASP A 92 -6.76 -12.32 15.95
CA ASP A 92 -8.20 -12.21 16.10
C ASP A 92 -8.77 -11.19 15.09
N VAL A 93 -10.06 -11.31 14.78
CA VAL A 93 -10.71 -10.56 13.72
C VAL A 93 -10.60 -9.03 13.90
N ASN A 94 -10.65 -8.52 15.13
CA ASN A 94 -10.58 -7.09 15.37
C ASN A 94 -9.16 -6.55 15.14
N THR A 95 -8.15 -7.27 15.63
CA THR A 95 -6.74 -6.96 15.34
C THR A 95 -6.45 -7.04 13.84
N LYS A 96 -6.97 -8.05 13.16
CA LYS A 96 -6.84 -8.24 11.70
C LYS A 96 -7.42 -7.05 10.92
N VAL A 97 -8.63 -6.60 11.26
CA VAL A 97 -9.27 -5.42 10.66
C VAL A 97 -8.45 -4.14 10.88
N ILE A 98 -7.94 -3.91 12.09
CA ILE A 98 -7.11 -2.72 12.40
C ILE A 98 -5.81 -2.76 11.60
N TYR A 99 -5.13 -3.90 11.60
CA TYR A 99 -3.89 -4.08 10.84
C TYR A 99 -4.11 -3.79 9.35
N LEU A 100 -5.12 -4.42 8.73
CA LEU A 100 -5.40 -4.25 7.31
C LEU A 100 -5.80 -2.82 6.94
N LYS A 101 -6.56 -2.11 7.81
CA LYS A 101 -6.83 -0.67 7.61
C LYS A 101 -5.54 0.14 7.58
N ASN A 102 -4.62 -0.12 8.50
CA ASN A 102 -3.33 0.56 8.53
C ASN A 102 -2.48 0.25 7.28
N GLN A 103 -2.49 -1.00 6.81
CA GLN A 103 -1.80 -1.37 5.57
C GLN A 103 -2.41 -0.67 4.35
N TYR A 104 -3.75 -0.60 4.29
CA TYR A 104 -4.46 0.08 3.20
C TYR A 104 -4.15 1.58 3.17
N THR A 105 -4.11 2.26 4.32
CA THR A 105 -3.71 3.67 4.42
C THR A 105 -2.29 3.88 3.91
N GLN A 106 -1.32 3.07 4.37
CA GLN A 106 0.07 3.16 3.93
C GLN A 106 0.21 2.98 2.41
N LEU A 107 -0.48 2.00 1.82
CA LEU A 107 -0.46 1.81 0.37
C LEU A 107 -1.13 2.97 -0.39
N THR A 108 -2.16 3.58 0.18
CA THR A 108 -2.82 4.75 -0.43
C THR A 108 -1.88 5.96 -0.47
N GLU A 109 -1.14 6.19 0.62
CA GLU A 109 -0.10 7.24 0.67
C GLU A 109 1.05 6.92 -0.30
N LEU A 110 1.45 5.65 -0.38
CA LEU A 110 2.46 5.18 -1.33
C LEU A 110 2.02 5.39 -2.78
N GLN A 111 0.74 5.16 -3.08
CA GLN A 111 0.17 5.42 -4.38
C GLN A 111 0.29 6.90 -4.77
N GLN A 112 -0.06 7.81 -3.86
CA GLN A 112 0.07 9.25 -4.11
C GLN A 112 1.53 9.66 -4.35
N LEU A 113 2.46 9.12 -3.55
CA LEU A 113 3.90 9.34 -3.73
C LEU A 113 4.37 8.82 -5.09
N THR A 114 3.97 7.61 -5.47
CA THR A 114 4.37 6.97 -6.73
C THR A 114 3.83 7.73 -7.92
N ASP A 115 2.54 8.09 -7.91
CA ASP A 115 1.89 8.80 -9.02
C ASP A 115 2.48 10.20 -9.21
N SER A 116 2.70 10.95 -8.12
CA SER A 116 3.32 12.28 -8.21
C SER A 116 4.77 12.21 -8.69
N THR A 117 5.52 11.21 -8.25
CA THR A 117 6.92 11.00 -8.67
C THR A 117 7.01 10.62 -10.15
N LEU A 118 6.19 9.68 -10.61
CA LEU A 118 6.10 9.32 -12.03
C LEU A 118 5.73 10.53 -12.88
N HIS A 119 4.73 11.30 -12.46
CA HIS A 119 4.28 12.47 -13.18
C HIS A 119 5.39 13.52 -13.34
N ALA A 120 6.14 13.81 -12.27
CA ALA A 120 7.26 14.74 -12.32
C ALA A 120 8.38 14.26 -13.24
N ALA A 121 8.77 12.98 -13.14
CA ALA A 121 9.84 12.41 -13.96
C ALA A 121 9.45 12.32 -15.44
N GLN A 122 8.19 11.98 -15.77
CA GLN A 122 7.72 11.87 -17.15
C GLN A 122 7.57 13.23 -17.85
N LYS A 123 7.33 14.31 -17.08
CA LYS A 123 7.26 15.67 -17.62
C LYS A 123 8.62 16.29 -17.87
N TYR A 124 9.69 15.72 -17.33
CA TYR A 124 11.04 16.22 -17.53
C TYR A 124 11.40 16.25 -19.02
N ARG A 125 11.96 17.39 -19.47
CA ARG A 125 12.52 17.58 -20.81
C ARG A 125 13.88 18.26 -20.66
N PRO A 126 14.96 17.66 -21.20
CA PRO A 126 16.30 18.24 -21.16
C PRO A 126 16.44 19.47 -22.06
#